data_AF-A0A9J7LG18-F1
#
_entry.id   AF-A0A9J7LG18-F1
#
_cell.length_a   1.000
_cell.length_b   1.000
_cell.length_c   1.000
_cell.angle_alpha   90.00
_cell.angle_beta   90.00
_cell.angle_gamma   90.00
#
_symmetry.space_group_name_H-M   'P 1'
#
loop_
_entity.id
_entity.type
_entity.pdbx_description
1 polymer ?
#
loop_
_entity_poly.entity_id
_entity_poly.type
_entity_poly.pdbx_seq_one_letter_code
_entity_poly.pdbx_strand_id
1 'polypeptide(L)'
;MADVGNHLDETVRDQWESPVQWDARKKFILHNWDQHPEDQLVCLSNVWANMEFLGCRYNPVVEQRVKEMAAGMPEFQKPELPQVVTET
;
A
#
# COMPACT_ATOMS: atom_id res chain seq x y z
N MET A 1 4.67 -18.22 5.92
CA MET A 1 4.63 -16.75 6.09
C MET A 1 6.02 -16.10 6.03
N ALA A 2 7.02 -16.57 6.80
CA ALA A 2 8.38 -15.98 6.76
C ALA A 2 9.06 -16.03 5.37
N ASP A 3 8.80 -17.08 4.58
CA ASP A 3 9.41 -17.28 3.26
C ASP A 3 8.86 -16.33 2.17
N VAL A 4 7.53 -16.12 2.17
CA VAL A 4 6.85 -15.16 1.27
C VAL A 4 7.33 -13.73 1.54
N GLY A 5 7.52 -13.37 2.81
CA GLY A 5 7.98 -12.04 3.20
C GLY A 5 9.35 -11.70 2.62
N ASN A 6 10.28 -12.66 2.55
CA ASN A 6 11.61 -12.41 1.99
C ASN A 6 11.58 -12.37 0.45
N HIS A 7 10.76 -13.21 -0.18
CA HIS A 7 10.60 -13.23 -1.64
C HIS A 7 10.02 -11.92 -2.21
N LEU A 8 9.09 -11.29 -1.48
CA LEU A 8 8.47 -10.02 -1.89
C LEU A 8 9.48 -8.86 -1.97
N ASP A 9 10.48 -8.83 -1.08
CA ASP A 9 11.44 -7.72 -1.03
C ASP A 9 12.31 -7.65 -2.30
N GLU A 10 12.61 -8.79 -2.93
CA GLU A 10 13.45 -8.87 -4.13
C GLU A 10 12.67 -8.69 -5.43
N THR A 11 11.39 -9.06 -5.45
CA THR A 11 10.60 -9.19 -6.69
C THR A 11 9.54 -8.11 -6.85
N VAL A 12 9.05 -7.53 -5.75
CA VAL A 12 7.88 -6.65 -5.76
C VAL A 12 8.22 -5.22 -5.31
N ARG A 13 9.24 -5.04 -4.47
CA ARG A 13 9.63 -3.72 -3.97
C ARG A 13 10.25 -2.86 -5.07
N ASP A 14 9.79 -1.63 -5.20
CA ASP A 14 10.37 -0.65 -6.11
C ASP A 14 11.55 0.08 -5.46
N GLN A 15 12.55 0.44 -6.27
CA GLN A 15 13.79 1.09 -5.79
C GLN A 15 13.55 2.49 -5.21
N TRP A 16 12.49 3.17 -5.63
CA TRP A 16 12.13 4.51 -5.17
C TRP A 16 11.25 4.50 -3.92
N GLU A 17 10.84 3.33 -3.42
CA GLU A 17 10.06 3.26 -2.19
C GLU A 17 10.92 3.45 -0.96
N SER A 18 10.52 4.43 -0.14
CA SER A 18 11.07 4.59 1.20
C SER A 18 10.82 3.33 2.05
N PRO A 19 11.67 3.03 3.05
CA PRO A 19 11.45 1.89 3.93
C PRO A 19 10.08 1.88 4.62
N VAL A 20 9.57 3.06 4.99
CA VAL A 20 8.26 3.22 5.63
C VAL A 20 7.12 2.89 4.67
N GLN A 21 7.19 3.41 3.44
CA GLN A 21 6.20 3.12 2.40
C GLN A 21 6.20 1.62 2.06
N TRP A 22 7.37 1.01 1.92
CA TRP A 22 7.49 -0.41 1.61
C TRP A 22 6.94 -1.29 2.73
N ASP A 23 7.25 -1.01 4.00
CA ASP A 23 6.70 -1.77 5.14
C ASP A 23 5.16 -1.74 5.14
N ALA A 24 4.56 -0.58 4.90
CA ALA A 24 3.12 -0.43 4.80
C ALA A 24 2.54 -1.22 3.60
N ARG A 25 3.16 -1.13 2.42
CA ARG A 25 2.71 -1.84 1.21
C ARG A 25 2.86 -3.36 1.35
N LYS A 26 3.95 -3.82 1.97
CA LYS A 26 4.17 -5.24 2.29
C LYS A 26 3.09 -5.79 3.21
N LYS A 27 2.68 -5.02 4.23
CA LYS A 27 1.52 -5.37 5.08
C LYS A 27 0.23 -5.47 4.28
N PHE A 28 0.01 -4.57 3.32
CA PHE A 28 -1.17 -4.64 2.43
C PHE A 28 -1.18 -5.93 1.62
N ILE A 29 -0.05 -6.29 1.01
CA ILE A 29 0.10 -7.52 0.22
C ILE A 29 -0.16 -8.74 1.11
N LEU A 30 0.52 -8.84 2.25
CA LEU A 30 0.38 -9.99 3.16
C LEU A 30 -1.04 -10.14 3.72
N HIS A 31 -1.75 -9.04 3.98
CA HIS A 31 -3.14 -9.05 4.43
C HIS A 31 -4.10 -9.66 3.39
N ASN A 32 -3.78 -9.50 2.11
CA ASN A 32 -4.64 -9.85 0.99
C ASN A 32 -4.13 -11.06 0.16
N TRP A 33 -3.01 -11.66 0.55
CA TRP A 33 -2.26 -12.66 -0.24
C TRP A 33 -3.09 -13.85 -0.68
N ASP A 34 -3.88 -14.44 0.22
CA ASP A 34 -4.66 -15.65 -0.07
C ASP A 34 -6.00 -15.36 -0.78
N GLN A 35 -6.35 -14.08 -0.98
CA GLN A 35 -7.67 -13.66 -1.48
C GLN A 35 -7.64 -13.20 -2.95
N HIS A 36 -6.45 -12.93 -3.50
CA HIS A 36 -6.31 -12.32 -4.82
C HIS A 36 -5.14 -12.93 -5.60
N PRO A 37 -5.24 -13.00 -6.94
CA PRO A 37 -4.09 -13.31 -7.79
C PRO A 37 -2.92 -12.35 -7.53
N GLU A 38 -1.71 -12.87 -7.51
CA GLU A 38 -0.49 -12.14 -7.14
C GLU A 38 -0.27 -10.90 -8.02
N ASP A 39 -0.41 -11.03 -9.33
CA ASP A 39 -0.23 -9.95 -10.31
C ASP A 39 -1.21 -8.79 -10.06
N GLN A 40 -2.47 -9.11 -9.84
CA GLN A 40 -3.51 -8.12 -9.52
C GLN A 40 -3.26 -7.49 -8.14
N LEU A 41 -2.85 -8.29 -7.16
CA LEU A 41 -2.59 -7.82 -5.80
C LEU A 41 -1.42 -6.83 -5.75
N VAL A 42 -0.31 -7.15 -6.44
CA VAL A 42 0.84 -6.25 -6.53
C VAL A 42 0.43 -4.91 -7.16
N CYS A 43 -0.32 -4.94 -8.26
CA CYS A 43 -0.82 -3.74 -8.92
C CYS A 43 -1.71 -2.88 -7.99
N LEU A 44 -2.68 -3.50 -7.31
CA LEU A 44 -3.56 -2.80 -6.37
C LEU A 44 -2.82 -2.29 -5.12
N SER A 45 -1.78 -3.00 -4.68
CA SER A 45 -0.93 -2.53 -3.57
C SER A 45 -0.19 -1.24 -3.91
N ASN A 46 0.25 -1.09 -5.17
CA ASN A 46 0.88 0.14 -5.66
C ASN A 46 -0.12 1.30 -5.71
N VAL A 47 -1.34 1.04 -6.17
CA VAL A 47 -2.42 2.03 -6.18
C VAL A 47 -2.71 2.50 -4.75
N TRP A 48 -2.87 1.57 -3.82
CA TRP A 48 -3.08 1.89 -2.41
C TRP A 48 -1.94 2.72 -1.82
N ALA A 49 -0.69 2.29 -2.01
CA ALA A 49 0.46 3.02 -1.50
C ALA A 49 0.59 4.43 -2.12
N ASN A 50 0.31 4.58 -3.41
CA ASN A 50 0.31 5.89 -4.06
C ASN A 50 -0.79 6.81 -3.52
N MET A 51 -1.96 6.27 -3.18
CA MET A 51 -3.03 7.04 -2.54
C MET A 51 -2.61 7.50 -1.14
N GLU A 52 -2.08 6.60 -0.32
CA GLU A 52 -1.76 6.89 1.08
C GLU A 52 -0.52 7.79 1.22
N PHE A 53 0.53 7.55 0.42
CA PHE A 53 1.83 8.21 0.58
C PHE A 53 2.07 9.39 -0.36
N LEU A 54 1.48 9.35 -1.56
CA LEU A 54 1.70 10.37 -2.61
C LEU A 54 0.46 11.22 -2.89
N GLY A 55 -0.68 10.92 -2.26
CA GLY A 55 -1.94 11.63 -2.49
C GLY A 55 -2.52 11.45 -3.89
N CYS A 56 -2.09 10.41 -4.63
CA CYS A 56 -2.61 10.13 -5.96
C CYS A 56 -4.10 9.78 -5.92
N ARG A 57 -4.80 10.14 -7.00
CA ARG A 57 -6.23 9.87 -7.17
C ARG A 57 -6.47 8.97 -8.37
N TYR A 58 -7.44 8.09 -8.24
CA TYR A 58 -7.81 7.08 -9.23
C TYR A 58 -9.32 7.10 -9.47
N ASN A 59 -9.80 6.23 -10.37
CA ASN A 59 -11.23 6.06 -10.56
C ASN A 59 -11.89 5.68 -9.21
N PRO A 60 -13.04 6.28 -8.84
CA PRO A 60 -13.70 6.02 -7.55
C PRO A 60 -13.95 4.54 -7.24
N VAL A 61 -14.24 3.73 -8.26
CA VAL A 61 -14.45 2.28 -8.10
C VAL A 61 -13.17 1.59 -7.64
N VAL A 62 -12.01 1.98 -8.18
CA VAL A 62 -10.71 1.43 -7.80
C VAL A 62 -10.31 1.94 -6.42
N GLU A 63 -10.48 3.24 -6.15
CA GLU A 63 -10.20 3.83 -4.84
C GLU A 63 -11.00 3.15 -3.73
N GLN A 64 -12.29 2.91 -3.96
CA GLN A 64 -13.15 2.23 -2.99
C GLN A 64 -12.70 0.79 -2.76
N ARG A 65 -12.39 0.06 -3.83
CA ARG A 65 -11.91 -1.33 -3.73
C ARG A 65 -10.62 -1.43 -2.90
N VAL A 66 -9.62 -0.59 -3.15
CA VAL A 66 -8.37 -0.67 -2.39
C VAL A 66 -8.53 -0.23 -0.93
N LYS A 67 -9.48 0.67 -0.63
CA LYS A 67 -9.83 1.02 0.75
C LYS A 67 -10.48 -0.16 1.49
N GLU A 68 -11.35 -0.90 0.82
CA GLU A 68 -11.97 -2.11 1.39
C GLU A 68 -10.93 -3.20 1.64
N MET A 69 -9.99 -3.41 0.71
CA MET A 69 -8.87 -4.34 0.88
C MET A 69 -7.90 -3.94 2.00
N ALA A 70 -7.84 -2.66 2.35
CA ALA A 70 -7.03 -2.16 3.47
C ALA A 70 -7.74 -2.24 4.82
N ALA A 71 -9.05 -2.56 4.84
CA ALA A 71 -9.83 -2.59 6.07
C ALA A 71 -9.37 -3.74 6.97
N GLY A 72 -9.00 -3.43 8.21
CA GLY A 72 -8.49 -4.44 9.15
C GLY A 72 -7.02 -4.81 8.96
N MET A 73 -6.28 -4.08 8.12
CA MET A 73 -4.83 -4.22 8.05
C MET A 73 -4.15 -3.91 9.39
N PRO A 74 -2.98 -4.52 9.66
CA PRO A 74 -2.12 -4.12 10.76
C PRO A 74 -1.75 -2.64 10.71
N GLU A 75 -1.48 -2.04 11.87
CA GLU A 75 -1.01 -0.66 11.93
C GLU A 75 0.30 -0.45 11.16
N PHE A 76 0.39 0.70 10.51
CA PHE A 76 1.57 1.13 9.76
C PHE A 76 1.83 2.61 10.03
N GLN A 77 3.08 3.03 9.87
CA GLN A 77 3.45 4.42 10.03
C GLN A 77 2.89 5.22 8.86
N LYS A 78 2.02 6.19 9.18
CA LYS A 78 1.47 7.11 8.20
C LYS A 78 2.55 8.10 7.73
N PRO A 79 2.49 8.57 6.48
CA PRO A 79 3.37 9.65 6.04
C PRO A 79 3.12 10.89 6.88
N GLU A 80 4.19 11.55 7.28
CA GLU A 80 4.13 12.91 7.82
C GLU A 80 3.85 13.86 6.65
N LEU A 81 2.60 13.91 6.20
CA LEU A 81 2.19 14.92 5.23
C LEU A 81 2.29 16.29 5.92
N PRO A 82 2.89 17.30 5.26
CA PRO A 82 2.84 18.66 5.79
C PRO A 82 1.36 19.03 5.95
N GLN A 83 0.97 19.35 7.19
CA GLN A 83 -0.36 19.87 7.48
C GLN A 83 -0.57 21.06 6.55
N VAL A 84 -1.56 21.01 5.65
CA VAL A 84 -1.97 22.20 4.90
C VAL A 84 -2.48 23.16 5.97
N VAL A 85 -1.65 24.15 6.32
CA VAL A 85 -2.08 25.29 7.12
C VAL A 85 -3.16 26.00 6.32
N THR A 86 -4.42 25.67 6.56
CA THR A 86 -5.52 26.53 6.16
C THR A 86 -5.54 27.70 7.13
N GLU A 87 -4.67 28.67 6.90
CA GLU A 87 -4.82 30.00 7.51
C GLU A 87 -6.09 30.63 6.90
N THR A 88 -7.03 31.00 7.75
CA THR A 88 -8.12 31.95 7.47
C THR A 88 -8.12 33.00 8.57
#